data_AF-A0A8T4K9E6-F1
#
_entry.id   AF-A0A8T4K9E6-F1
#
_cell.length_a   1.000
_cell.length_b   1.000
_cell.length_c   1.000
_cell.angle_alpha   90.00
_cell.angle_beta   90.00
_cell.angle_gamma   90.00
#
_symmetry.space_group_name_H-M   'P 1'
#
loop_
_entity.id
_entity.type
_entity.pdbx_description
1 polymer ?
#
loop_
_entity_poly.entity_id
_entity_poly.type
_entity_poly.pdbx_seq_one_letter_code
_entity_poly.pdbx_strand_id
1 'polypeptide(L)'
;MKRAGAVLALLGVLYSHAAAAQQNAEMAYEIRAGNPETEWIELIRKDVEKVPDRIQIALNKSGGRIIIFDGNITDNPEFESYRGRTLPNRGLPYDVLDGKYLHRKAFVKQKVFRYTGSICVALHELGHMVDDVFGYPSESSEFMDTLNRSNKFYEGIEEPDQIWAESFARFYYSGESNASLRNNFPKLHGYFLNFESVIASDARAPR
;
A
#
# COMPACT_ATOMS: atom_id res chain seq x y z
N MET A 1 51.70 54.13 -21.85
CA MET A 1 52.23 52.80 -21.44
C MET A 1 51.07 51.97 -20.92
N LYS A 2 51.02 50.71 -21.37
CA LYS A 2 49.97 49.71 -21.10
C LYS A 2 49.85 49.38 -19.61
N ARG A 3 48.64 49.12 -19.12
CA ARG A 3 48.31 47.96 -18.28
C ARG A 3 46.80 47.72 -18.24
N ALA A 4 46.44 46.55 -18.74
CA ALA A 4 45.13 45.91 -18.63
C ALA A 4 45.02 45.18 -17.28
N GLY A 5 43.78 44.88 -16.89
CA GLY A 5 43.41 44.09 -15.70
C GLY A 5 42.34 44.84 -14.90
N ALA A 6 41.20 44.30 -14.49
CA ALA A 6 40.75 42.93 -14.47
C ALA A 6 39.22 42.87 -14.55
N VAL A 7 38.76 41.68 -14.94
CA VAL A 7 37.40 41.14 -14.95
C VAL A 7 36.64 41.41 -13.64
N LEU A 8 35.36 41.77 -13.72
CA LEU A 8 34.36 41.28 -12.76
C LEU A 8 33.03 41.03 -13.50
N ALA A 9 32.64 39.77 -13.52
CA ALA A 9 31.36 39.26 -13.99
C ALA A 9 30.36 39.12 -12.83
N LEU A 10 29.11 38.80 -13.20
CA LEU A 10 27.92 38.49 -12.38
C LEU A 10 27.15 39.74 -11.89
N LEU A 11 25.83 39.84 -12.07
CA LEU A 11 24.80 38.81 -11.84
C LEU A 11 23.65 38.95 -12.85
N GLY A 12 23.48 37.94 -13.72
CA GLY A 12 22.19 37.66 -14.34
C GLY A 12 21.40 36.76 -13.39
N VAL A 13 20.37 37.31 -12.75
CA VAL A 13 19.39 36.49 -12.00
C VAL A 13 18.49 35.82 -13.04
N LEU A 14 18.88 34.62 -13.47
CA LEU A 14 17.98 33.72 -14.15
C LEU A 14 17.02 33.15 -13.11
N TYR A 15 15.78 33.63 -13.15
CA TYR A 15 14.62 32.94 -12.60
C TYR A 15 14.60 31.52 -13.19
N SER A 16 15.18 30.57 -12.48
CA SER A 16 14.92 29.16 -12.72
C SER A 16 13.50 28.93 -12.23
N HIS A 17 12.55 28.88 -13.15
CA HIS A 17 11.33 28.12 -12.91
C HIS A 17 11.79 26.71 -12.61
N ALA A 18 11.80 26.32 -11.34
CA ALA A 18 11.77 24.94 -10.97
C ALA A 18 10.48 24.39 -11.59
N ALA A 19 10.60 23.74 -12.73
CA ALA A 19 9.63 22.74 -13.14
C ALA A 19 9.61 21.74 -11.99
N ALA A 20 8.61 21.88 -11.11
CA ALA A 20 8.32 20.86 -10.12
C ALA A 20 8.13 19.58 -10.93
N ALA A 21 9.11 18.69 -10.83
CA ALA A 21 9.00 17.36 -11.40
C ALA A 21 7.68 16.80 -10.86
N GLN A 22 6.73 16.56 -11.76
CA GLN A 22 5.53 15.81 -11.47
C GLN A 22 6.04 14.45 -10.99
N GLN A 23 6.14 14.27 -9.67
CA GLN A 23 6.51 12.99 -9.10
C GLN A 23 5.43 12.04 -9.56
N ASN A 24 5.81 11.02 -10.33
CA ASN A 24 4.88 10.01 -10.80
C ASN A 24 4.14 9.46 -9.57
N ALA A 25 2.82 9.65 -9.57
CA ALA A 25 1.93 9.15 -8.52
C ALA A 25 1.86 7.62 -8.52
N GLU A 26 2.37 6.97 -9.58
CA GLU A 26 2.38 5.53 -9.72
C GLU A 26 3.23 4.88 -8.62
N MET A 27 2.62 3.95 -7.89
CA MET A 27 3.30 3.11 -6.91
C MET A 27 4.53 2.41 -7.52
N ALA A 28 5.61 2.27 -6.76
CA ALA A 28 6.79 1.53 -7.21
C ALA A 28 6.51 0.02 -7.26
N TYR A 29 6.84 -0.63 -8.37
CA TYR A 29 6.71 -2.07 -8.57
C TYR A 29 8.05 -2.75 -8.82
N GLU A 30 8.18 -3.99 -8.36
CA GLU A 30 9.31 -4.88 -8.64
C GLU A 30 8.76 -6.24 -9.08
N ILE A 31 9.07 -6.67 -10.31
CA ILE A 31 8.60 -7.95 -10.84
C ILE A 31 9.66 -9.02 -10.56
N ARG A 32 9.30 -10.01 -9.74
CA ARG A 32 10.09 -11.18 -9.38
C ARG A 32 9.37 -12.46 -9.81
N ALA A 33 8.99 -12.49 -11.08
CA ALA A 33 8.34 -13.66 -11.67
C ALA A 33 9.26 -14.31 -12.70
N GLY A 34 9.45 -15.63 -12.60
CA GLY A 34 10.18 -16.41 -13.61
C GLY A 34 9.41 -16.48 -14.94
N ASN A 35 8.08 -16.47 -14.87
CA ASN A 35 7.18 -16.38 -16.02
C ASN A 35 6.16 -15.26 -15.81
N PRO A 36 6.51 -13.98 -16.08
CA PRO A 36 5.62 -12.85 -15.85
C PRO A 36 4.41 -12.89 -16.78
N GLU A 37 3.22 -12.84 -16.20
CA GLU A 37 1.97 -12.83 -16.95
C GLU A 37 1.37 -11.44 -16.95
N THR A 38 1.60 -10.71 -18.05
CA THR A 38 1.28 -9.29 -18.18
C THR A 38 -0.16 -8.96 -17.78
N GLU A 39 -1.14 -9.79 -18.17
CA GLU A 39 -2.55 -9.55 -17.82
C GLU A 39 -2.78 -9.44 -16.31
N TRP A 40 -2.20 -10.36 -15.53
CA TRP A 40 -2.34 -10.37 -14.08
C TRP A 40 -1.59 -9.22 -13.41
N ILE A 41 -0.41 -8.89 -13.92
CA ILE A 41 0.38 -7.74 -13.44
C ILE A 41 -0.40 -6.44 -13.65
N GLU A 42 -1.01 -6.26 -14.82
CA GLU A 42 -1.82 -5.07 -15.11
C GLU A 42 -3.10 -5.00 -14.28
N LEU A 43 -3.72 -6.14 -13.95
CA LEU A 43 -4.86 -6.17 -13.02
C LEU A 43 -4.45 -5.71 -11.61
N ILE A 44 -3.31 -6.17 -11.11
CA ILE A 44 -2.75 -5.73 -9.82
C ILE A 44 -2.50 -4.23 -9.84
N ARG A 45 -1.86 -3.71 -10.90
CA ARG A 45 -1.60 -2.27 -11.06
C ARG A 45 -2.88 -1.46 -11.03
N LYS A 46 -3.86 -1.86 -11.85
CA LYS A 46 -5.16 -1.21 -11.95
C LYS A 46 -5.92 -1.22 -10.62
N ASP A 47 -5.79 -2.26 -9.81
CA ASP A 47 -6.39 -2.28 -8.47
C ASP A 47 -5.72 -1.27 -7.54
N VAL A 48 -4.39 -1.21 -7.54
CA VAL A 48 -3.60 -0.27 -6.71
C VAL A 48 -3.85 1.19 -7.12
N GLU A 49 -3.97 1.47 -8.41
CA GLU A 49 -4.25 2.81 -8.96
C GLU A 49 -5.59 3.41 -8.50
N LYS A 50 -6.48 2.61 -7.91
CA LYS A 50 -7.73 3.11 -7.30
C LYS A 50 -7.48 3.86 -5.99
N VAL A 51 -6.31 3.66 -5.36
CA VAL A 51 -5.91 4.36 -4.14
C VAL A 51 -5.47 5.78 -4.49
N PRO A 52 -5.90 6.81 -3.76
CA PRO A 52 -5.53 8.20 -4.04
C PRO A 52 -4.02 8.42 -4.21
N ASP A 53 -3.63 9.16 -5.24
CA ASP A 53 -2.23 9.51 -5.59
C ASP A 53 -1.40 9.94 -4.38
N ARG A 54 -2.00 10.72 -3.48
CA ARG A 54 -1.32 11.23 -2.30
C ARG A 54 -0.83 10.12 -1.37
N ILE A 55 -1.62 9.06 -1.22
CA ILE A 55 -1.23 7.88 -0.45
C ILE A 55 -0.09 7.18 -1.18
N GLN A 56 -0.24 6.91 -2.48
CA GLN A 56 0.80 6.25 -3.28
C GLN A 56 2.15 7.01 -3.26
N ILE A 57 2.12 8.35 -3.37
CA ILE A 57 3.30 9.22 -3.25
C ILE A 57 3.95 9.10 -1.87
N ALA A 58 3.16 9.09 -0.79
CA ALA A 58 3.68 8.92 0.57
C ALA A 58 4.34 7.53 0.75
N LEU A 59 3.71 6.48 0.22
CA LEU A 59 4.28 5.13 0.23
C LEU A 59 5.61 5.08 -0.53
N ASN A 60 5.67 5.62 -1.74
CA ASN A 60 6.89 5.71 -2.55
C ASN A 60 8.01 6.47 -1.80
N LYS A 61 7.69 7.62 -1.19
CA LYS A 61 8.66 8.42 -0.42
C LYS A 61 9.16 7.72 0.84
N SER A 62 8.38 6.80 1.40
CA SER A 62 8.83 5.93 2.49
C SER A 62 9.76 4.80 2.02
N GLY A 63 9.99 4.65 0.72
CA GLY A 63 10.70 3.52 0.12
C GLY A 63 9.83 2.29 -0.12
N GLY A 64 8.50 2.45 0.00
CA GLY A 64 7.53 1.39 -0.20
C GLY A 64 7.49 0.90 -1.65
N ARG A 65 7.19 -0.39 -1.83
CA ARG A 65 7.02 -1.00 -3.16
C ARG A 65 6.14 -2.24 -3.14
N ILE A 66 5.52 -2.54 -4.27
CA ILE A 66 4.80 -3.80 -4.50
C ILE A 66 5.73 -4.77 -5.23
N ILE A 67 5.93 -5.95 -4.65
CA ILE A 67 6.71 -7.03 -5.26
C ILE A 67 5.74 -8.04 -5.83
N ILE A 68 5.70 -8.14 -7.17
CA ILE A 68 4.83 -9.10 -7.85
C ILE A 68 5.66 -10.33 -8.17
N PHE A 69 5.26 -11.48 -7.64
CA PHE A 69 6.01 -12.74 -7.77
C PHE A 69 5.16 -13.87 -8.36
N ASP A 70 5.83 -14.93 -8.80
CA ASP A 70 5.21 -16.21 -9.14
C ASP A 70 5.78 -17.34 -8.26
N GLY A 71 5.14 -18.51 -8.27
CA GLY A 71 5.55 -19.62 -7.41
C GLY A 71 5.22 -19.41 -5.92
N ASN A 72 6.13 -19.82 -5.04
CA ASN A 72 5.90 -19.81 -3.59
C ASN A 72 6.39 -18.53 -2.96
N ILE A 73 5.71 -18.07 -1.91
CA ILE A 73 6.14 -16.84 -1.21
C ILE A 73 7.55 -16.98 -0.63
N THR A 74 7.94 -18.19 -0.20
CA THR A 74 9.26 -18.48 0.37
C THR A 74 10.39 -18.55 -0.65
N ASP A 75 10.10 -18.44 -1.95
CA ASP A 75 11.10 -18.24 -3.01
C ASP A 75 11.63 -16.80 -3.04
N ASN A 76 10.95 -15.87 -2.36
CA ASN A 76 11.50 -14.54 -2.10
C ASN A 76 12.53 -14.61 -0.95
N PRO A 77 13.72 -13.98 -1.10
CA PRO A 77 14.76 -14.01 -0.08
C PRO A 77 14.30 -13.55 1.31
N GLU A 78 13.38 -12.57 1.36
CA GLU A 78 12.82 -12.05 2.60
C GLU A 78 12.01 -13.08 3.41
N PHE A 79 11.61 -14.18 2.77
CA PHE A 79 10.77 -15.24 3.35
C PHE A 79 11.43 -16.62 3.32
N GLU A 80 12.71 -16.73 2.95
CA GLU A 80 13.42 -18.01 2.86
C GLU A 80 13.37 -18.79 4.19
N SER A 81 13.48 -18.10 5.32
CA SER A 81 13.39 -18.69 6.66
C SER A 81 12.01 -19.30 7.01
N TYR A 82 11.00 -19.09 6.16
CA TYR A 82 9.67 -19.70 6.28
C TYR A 82 9.49 -20.96 5.44
N ARG A 83 10.49 -21.34 4.62
CA ARG A 83 10.41 -22.53 3.77
C ARG A 83 10.19 -23.79 4.62
N GLY A 84 9.17 -24.57 4.25
CA GLY A 84 8.77 -25.79 4.98
C GLY A 84 8.10 -25.54 6.34
N ARG A 85 7.87 -24.28 6.74
CA ARG A 85 7.14 -23.93 7.97
C ARG A 85 5.65 -23.75 7.70
N THR A 86 4.87 -23.87 8.76
CA THR A 86 3.43 -23.63 8.75
C THR A 86 3.07 -22.32 9.44
N LEU A 87 2.00 -21.69 8.97
CA LEU A 87 1.35 -20.54 9.58
C LEU A 87 0.93 -20.89 11.02
N PRO A 88 1.30 -20.06 12.00
CA PRO A 88 0.80 -20.19 13.37
C PRO A 88 -0.74 -20.22 13.36
N ASN A 89 -1.32 -21.06 14.23
CA ASN A 89 -2.77 -21.17 14.47
C ASN A 89 -3.66 -21.64 13.28
N ARG A 90 -3.10 -21.79 12.07
CA ARG A 90 -3.83 -22.31 10.88
C ARG A 90 -3.36 -23.68 10.42
N GLY A 91 -2.13 -24.09 10.78
CA GLY A 91 -1.56 -25.39 10.39
C GLY A 91 -1.31 -25.54 8.88
N LEU A 92 -1.44 -24.46 8.12
CA LEU A 92 -1.22 -24.42 6.67
C LEU A 92 0.22 -24.02 6.35
N PRO A 93 0.86 -24.53 5.28
CA PRO A 93 2.19 -24.08 4.86
C PRO A 93 2.22 -22.59 4.53
N TYR A 94 3.34 -21.90 4.77
CA TYR A 94 3.50 -20.50 4.31
C TYR A 94 3.33 -20.34 2.80
N ASP A 95 3.69 -21.36 2.02
CA ASP A 95 3.66 -21.32 0.56
C ASP A 95 2.24 -21.28 -0.05
N VAL A 96 1.20 -21.45 0.77
CA VAL A 96 -0.20 -21.25 0.32
C VAL A 96 -0.61 -19.78 0.28
N LEU A 97 0.22 -18.88 0.83
CA LEU A 97 -0.10 -17.45 0.84
C LEU A 97 0.00 -16.84 -0.56
N ASP A 98 -1.06 -16.15 -0.97
CA ASP A 98 -1.05 -15.34 -2.20
C ASP A 98 -0.44 -13.95 -1.98
N GLY A 99 -0.22 -13.53 -0.72
CA GLY A 99 0.39 -12.25 -0.39
C GLY A 99 0.93 -12.20 1.04
N LYS A 100 1.83 -11.25 1.26
CA LYS A 100 2.31 -10.89 2.60
C LYS A 100 2.98 -9.53 2.62
N TYR A 101 2.71 -8.75 3.65
CA TYR A 101 3.43 -7.53 3.97
C TYR A 101 4.69 -7.81 4.80
N LEU A 102 5.80 -7.14 4.48
CA LEU A 102 7.01 -7.09 5.30
C LEU A 102 7.87 -5.84 4.98
N HIS A 103 8.18 -5.03 5.99
CA HIS A 103 9.14 -3.91 5.90
C HIS A 103 8.95 -3.01 4.65
N ARG A 104 7.76 -2.41 4.52
CA ARG A 104 7.36 -1.52 3.39
C ARG A 104 7.32 -2.21 2.04
N LYS A 105 7.28 -3.54 2.02
CA LYS A 105 7.09 -4.33 0.79
C LYS A 105 5.78 -5.10 0.89
N ALA A 106 4.89 -4.88 -0.07
CA ALA A 106 3.70 -5.69 -0.27
C ALA A 106 4.03 -6.76 -1.31
N PHE A 107 4.14 -8.01 -0.89
CA PHE A 107 4.38 -9.12 -1.81
C PHE A 107 3.04 -9.67 -2.28
N VAL A 108 2.85 -9.76 -3.58
CA VAL A 108 1.60 -10.17 -4.21
C VAL A 108 1.89 -11.18 -5.29
N LYS A 109 1.26 -12.35 -5.21
CA LYS A 109 1.36 -13.39 -6.23
C LYS A 109 0.60 -12.92 -7.46
N GLN A 110 1.20 -12.99 -8.65
CA GLN A 110 0.55 -12.54 -9.89
C GLN A 110 -0.76 -13.29 -10.14
N LYS A 111 -0.77 -14.61 -9.92
CA LYS A 111 -1.97 -15.45 -10.00
C LYS A 111 -2.51 -15.71 -8.60
N VAL A 112 -3.57 -15.01 -8.24
CA VAL A 112 -4.28 -15.22 -6.97
C VAL A 112 -5.35 -16.29 -7.17
N PHE A 113 -5.21 -17.42 -6.49
CA PHE A 113 -6.17 -18.53 -6.55
C PHE A 113 -7.14 -18.49 -5.37
N ARG A 114 -7.76 -17.32 -5.08
CA ARG A 114 -8.87 -17.09 -4.11
C ARG A 114 -8.75 -17.75 -2.72
N TYR A 115 -7.61 -18.33 -2.33
CA TYR A 115 -7.48 -19.02 -1.06
C TYR A 115 -7.22 -18.05 0.10
N THR A 116 -6.94 -16.79 -0.24
CA THR A 116 -6.94 -15.67 0.69
C THR A 116 -8.36 -15.16 0.82
N GLY A 117 -8.91 -15.16 2.04
CA GLY A 117 -10.25 -14.62 2.34
C GLY A 117 -10.41 -13.11 2.09
N SER A 118 -9.46 -12.49 1.38
CA SER A 118 -9.46 -11.08 1.03
C SER A 118 -10.19 -10.85 -0.29
N ILE A 119 -10.88 -9.71 -0.38
CA ILE A 119 -11.51 -9.27 -1.63
C ILE A 119 -10.48 -8.95 -2.73
N CYS A 120 -9.28 -8.49 -2.35
CA CYS A 120 -8.18 -8.15 -3.26
C CYS A 120 -6.86 -8.17 -2.50
N VAL A 121 -6.02 -9.17 -2.76
CA VAL A 121 -4.73 -9.36 -2.07
C VAL A 121 -3.82 -8.15 -2.25
N ALA A 122 -3.73 -7.59 -3.46
CA ALA A 122 -2.88 -6.43 -3.72
C ALA A 122 -3.24 -5.25 -2.82
N LEU A 123 -4.54 -4.92 -2.73
CA LEU A 123 -5.01 -3.83 -1.87
C LEU A 123 -4.93 -4.16 -0.38
N HIS A 124 -5.09 -5.43 0.00
CA HIS A 124 -4.92 -5.86 1.38
C HIS A 124 -3.47 -5.65 1.87
N GLU A 125 -2.49 -6.15 1.12
CA GLU A 125 -1.09 -5.98 1.46
C GLU A 125 -0.63 -4.52 1.37
N LEU A 126 -1.21 -3.76 0.43
CA LEU A 126 -1.03 -2.31 0.37
C LEU A 126 -1.63 -1.62 1.61
N GLY A 127 -2.78 -2.09 2.10
CA GLY A 127 -3.41 -1.61 3.33
C GLY A 127 -2.52 -1.75 4.56
N HIS A 128 -1.80 -2.86 4.70
CA HIS A 128 -0.76 -3.03 5.72
C HIS A 128 0.40 -2.04 5.56
N MET A 129 0.82 -1.77 4.32
CA MET A 129 1.86 -0.77 4.06
C MET A 129 1.39 0.65 4.42
N VAL A 130 0.14 0.99 4.11
CA VAL A 130 -0.48 2.26 4.52
C VAL A 130 -0.55 2.34 6.03
N ASP A 131 -0.94 1.26 6.71
CA ASP A 131 -0.95 1.22 8.17
C ASP A 131 0.43 1.57 8.76
N ASP A 132 1.49 0.88 8.34
CA ASP A 132 2.86 1.15 8.78
C ASP A 132 3.31 2.61 8.48
N VAL A 133 3.17 3.05 7.23
CA VAL A 133 3.68 4.36 6.78
C VAL A 133 2.97 5.54 7.46
N PHE A 134 1.70 5.37 7.82
CA PHE A 134 0.91 6.41 8.49
C PHE A 134 0.88 6.25 10.03
N GLY A 135 1.77 5.43 10.59
CA GLY A 135 1.98 5.35 12.03
C GLY A 135 0.98 4.45 12.76
N TYR A 136 0.62 3.33 12.13
CA TYR A 136 -0.28 2.29 12.65
C TYR A 136 -1.64 2.85 13.10
N PRO A 137 -2.41 3.51 12.22
CA PRO A 137 -3.79 3.91 12.53
C PRO A 137 -4.67 2.72 12.97
N SER A 138 -4.36 1.49 12.57
CA SER A 138 -5.02 0.27 13.08
C SER A 138 -4.86 0.05 14.60
N GLU A 139 -3.81 0.61 15.21
CA GLU A 139 -3.57 0.56 16.66
C GLU A 139 -4.08 1.82 17.39
N SER A 140 -4.58 2.81 16.65
CA SER A 140 -5.08 4.05 17.23
C SER A 140 -6.32 3.81 18.09
N SER A 141 -6.48 4.61 19.15
CA SER A 141 -7.68 4.56 19.98
C SER A 141 -8.96 4.82 19.18
N GLU A 142 -8.89 5.68 18.14
CA GLU A 142 -10.02 5.98 17.25
C GLU A 142 -10.46 4.74 16.46
N PHE A 143 -9.51 3.99 15.90
CA PHE A 143 -9.81 2.77 15.17
C PHE A 143 -10.28 1.65 16.10
N MET A 144 -9.63 1.46 17.25
CA MET A 144 -10.04 0.46 18.24
C MET A 144 -11.45 0.74 18.78
N ASP A 145 -11.80 2.01 19.02
CA ASP A 145 -13.17 2.39 19.39
C ASP A 145 -14.17 2.10 18.27
N THR A 146 -13.76 2.31 17.01
CA THR A 146 -14.55 1.94 15.83
C THR A 146 -14.80 0.44 15.77
N LEU A 147 -13.77 -0.39 16.01
CA LEU A 147 -13.86 -1.86 16.03
C LEU A 147 -14.79 -2.36 17.13
N ASN A 148 -14.57 -1.93 18.37
CA ASN A 148 -15.38 -2.33 19.53
C ASN A 148 -16.88 -2.02 19.37
N ARG A 149 -17.19 -1.02 18.54
CA ARG A 149 -18.55 -0.55 18.27
C ARG A 149 -19.14 -1.06 16.96
N SER A 150 -18.37 -1.83 16.19
CA SER A 150 -18.82 -2.47 14.96
C SER A 150 -19.29 -3.89 15.27
N ASN A 151 -20.29 -4.39 14.54
CA ASN A 151 -20.67 -5.81 14.64
C ASN A 151 -19.44 -6.66 14.33
N LYS A 152 -19.26 -7.78 15.05
CA LYS A 152 -18.11 -8.70 14.90
C LYS A 152 -17.75 -8.84 13.41
N PHE A 153 -16.67 -8.18 13.04
CA PHE A 153 -16.12 -8.18 11.68
C PHE A 153 -15.58 -9.60 11.40
N TYR A 154 -15.73 -10.09 10.16
CA TYR A 154 -15.37 -11.42 9.63
C TYR A 154 -15.25 -12.58 10.64
N GLU A 155 -16.08 -13.61 10.48
CA GLU A 155 -15.86 -14.91 11.14
C GLU A 155 -14.39 -15.37 10.91
N GLY A 156 -13.56 -15.26 11.96
CA GLY A 156 -12.17 -15.74 11.97
C GLY A 156 -11.04 -14.74 11.66
N ILE A 157 -11.31 -13.42 11.54
CA ILE A 157 -10.25 -12.37 11.53
C ILE A 157 -10.44 -11.50 12.76
N GLU A 158 -9.51 -11.56 13.70
CA GLU A 158 -9.65 -10.89 15.01
C GLU A 158 -8.58 -9.80 15.23
N GLU A 159 -7.52 -9.81 14.43
CA GLU A 159 -6.40 -8.90 14.58
C GLU A 159 -6.71 -7.52 13.95
N PRO A 160 -6.58 -6.40 14.70
CA PRO A 160 -6.93 -5.06 14.21
C PRO A 160 -6.24 -4.66 12.90
N ASP A 161 -4.98 -5.03 12.71
CA ASP A 161 -4.22 -4.77 11.49
C ASP A 161 -4.79 -5.51 10.27
N GLN A 162 -5.28 -6.74 10.46
CA GLN A 162 -5.91 -7.55 9.41
C GLN A 162 -7.29 -6.99 9.06
N ILE A 163 -8.06 -6.56 10.06
CA ILE A 163 -9.36 -5.90 9.86
C ILE A 163 -9.16 -4.56 9.13
N TRP A 164 -8.13 -3.80 9.50
CA TRP A 164 -7.73 -2.58 8.83
C TRP A 164 -7.42 -2.82 7.36
N ALA A 165 -6.49 -3.72 7.05
CA ALA A 165 -6.06 -4.03 5.70
C ALA A 165 -7.22 -4.53 4.82
N GLU A 166 -8.08 -5.40 5.36
CA GLU A 166 -9.24 -5.91 4.61
C GLU A 166 -10.32 -4.83 4.40
N SER A 167 -10.52 -3.96 5.38
CA SER A 167 -11.44 -2.83 5.24
C SER A 167 -10.93 -1.82 4.20
N PHE A 168 -9.62 -1.54 4.21
CA PHE A 168 -8.96 -0.71 3.19
C PHE A 168 -9.15 -1.31 1.79
N ALA A 169 -8.93 -2.62 1.63
CA ALA A 169 -9.14 -3.31 0.37
C ALA A 169 -10.58 -3.18 -0.12
N ARG A 170 -11.57 -3.39 0.75
CA ARG A 170 -12.99 -3.24 0.42
C ARG A 170 -13.38 -1.81 0.10
N PHE A 171 -12.73 -0.84 0.74
CA PHE A 171 -13.01 0.56 0.50
C PHE A 171 -12.60 0.97 -0.93
N TYR A 172 -11.45 0.51 -1.43
CA TYR A 172 -10.94 0.92 -2.75
C TYR A 172 -11.19 -0.07 -3.90
N TYR A 173 -11.48 -1.35 -3.63
CA TYR A 173 -11.51 -2.37 -4.69
C TYR A 173 -12.62 -2.17 -5.74
N SER A 174 -13.87 -1.98 -5.30
CA SER A 174 -15.01 -1.79 -6.20
C SER A 174 -16.16 -1.04 -5.53
N GLY A 175 -17.04 -0.42 -6.32
CA GLY A 175 -18.24 0.23 -5.78
C GLY A 175 -19.15 -0.72 -4.99
N GLU A 176 -19.21 -1.99 -5.40
CA GLU A 176 -19.98 -3.03 -4.70
C GLU A 176 -19.35 -3.38 -3.34
N SER A 177 -18.03 -3.60 -3.29
CA SER A 177 -17.33 -3.91 -2.03
C SER A 177 -17.34 -2.72 -1.07
N ASN A 178 -17.19 -1.49 -1.58
CA ASN A 178 -17.31 -0.27 -0.80
C ASN A 178 -18.74 -0.11 -0.24
N ALA A 179 -19.77 -0.33 -1.07
CA ALA A 179 -21.16 -0.29 -0.63
C ALA A 179 -21.47 -1.37 0.41
N SER A 180 -20.91 -2.57 0.26
CA SER A 180 -21.03 -3.64 1.24
C SER A 180 -20.38 -3.25 2.58
N LEU A 181 -19.18 -2.66 2.55
CA LEU A 181 -18.51 -2.13 3.75
C LEU A 181 -19.38 -1.06 4.42
N ARG A 182 -19.94 -0.11 3.64
CA ARG A 182 -20.84 0.93 4.15
C ARG A 182 -22.11 0.37 4.80
N ASN A 183 -22.74 -0.61 4.16
CA ASN A 183 -24.04 -1.12 4.62
C ASN A 183 -23.89 -2.05 5.83
N ASN A 184 -22.86 -2.89 5.84
CA ASN A 184 -22.66 -3.90 6.88
C ASN A 184 -21.81 -3.38 8.05
N PHE A 185 -20.88 -2.45 7.78
CA PHE A 185 -19.93 -1.91 8.75
C PHE A 185 -19.78 -0.38 8.60
N PRO A 186 -20.88 0.39 8.77
CA PRO A 186 -20.90 1.83 8.49
C PRO A 186 -19.89 2.65 9.28
N LYS A 187 -19.52 2.23 10.50
CA LYS A 187 -18.51 2.93 11.31
C LYS A 187 -17.10 2.75 10.74
N LEU A 188 -16.76 1.54 10.29
CA LEU A 188 -15.50 1.29 9.59
C LEU A 188 -15.45 2.06 8.27
N HIS A 189 -16.53 2.05 7.49
CA HIS A 189 -16.61 2.86 6.27
C HIS A 189 -16.42 4.35 6.57
N GLY A 190 -17.09 4.88 7.59
CA GLY A 190 -16.96 6.26 8.05
C GLY A 190 -15.54 6.61 8.53
N TYR A 191 -14.86 5.66 9.18
CA TYR A 191 -13.46 5.81 9.57
C TYR A 191 -12.57 6.04 8.34
N PHE A 192 -12.68 5.22 7.28
CA PHE A 192 -11.86 5.38 6.07
C PHE A 192 -12.16 6.67 5.31
N LEU A 193 -13.41 7.13 5.30
CA LEU A 193 -13.74 8.47 4.79
C LEU A 193 -13.03 9.58 5.57
N ASN A 194 -13.00 9.49 6.90
CA ASN A 194 -12.29 10.46 7.75
C ASN A 194 -10.78 10.40 7.50
N PHE A 195 -10.20 9.21 7.47
CA PHE A 195 -8.79 8.97 7.18
C PHE A 195 -8.36 9.58 5.84
N GLU A 196 -9.12 9.34 4.78
CA GLU A 196 -8.85 9.93 3.46
C GLU A 196 -8.96 11.47 3.50
N SER A 197 -9.94 12.01 4.21
CA SER A 197 -10.11 13.47 4.37
C SER A 197 -8.95 14.14 5.12
N VAL A 198 -8.48 13.50 6.20
CA VAL A 198 -7.29 13.96 6.96
C VAL A 198 -6.05 13.92 6.07
N ILE A 199 -5.85 12.82 5.34
CA ILE A 199 -4.75 12.70 4.40
C ILE A 199 -4.87 13.74 3.30
N ALA A 200 -6.06 14.03 2.76
CA ALA A 200 -6.25 15.04 1.73
C ALA A 200 -5.98 16.47 2.23
N SER A 201 -6.18 16.75 3.52
CA SER A 201 -6.05 18.10 4.10
C SER A 201 -4.70 18.40 4.75
N ASP A 202 -3.90 17.40 5.15
CA ASP A 202 -2.63 17.66 5.83
C ASP A 202 -1.58 18.27 4.90
N ALA A 203 -1.29 19.57 4.98
CA ALA A 203 -0.29 20.23 4.13
C ALA A 203 1.16 19.71 4.29
N ARG A 204 1.45 18.88 5.31
CA ARG A 204 2.76 18.29 5.59
C ARG A 204 2.94 16.89 5.02
N ALA A 205 1.86 16.20 4.66
CA ALA A 205 1.97 14.96 3.91
C ALA A 205 2.63 15.26 2.55
N PRO A 206 3.63 14.50 2.14
CA PRO A 206 4.56 14.92 1.11
C PRO A 206 3.84 15.25 -0.22
N ARG A 207 3.88 16.52 -0.63
CA ARG A 207 3.43 16.99 -1.95
C ARG A 207 4.36 16.50 -3.06
#